data_AF-A0A6L5Y4X5-F1
#
_entry.id   AF-A0A6L5Y4X5-F1
#
_cell.length_a   1.000
_cell.length_b   1.000
_cell.length_c   1.000
_cell.angle_alpha   90.00
_cell.angle_beta   90.00
_cell.angle_gamma   90.00
#
_symmetry.space_group_name_H-M   'P 1'
#
loop_
_entity.id
_entity.type
_entity.pdbx_description
1 polymer ?
#
loop_
_entity_poly.entity_id
_entity_poly.type
_entity_poly.pdbx_seq_one_letter_code
_entity_poly.pdbx_strand_id
1 'polypeptide(L)'
;MRMQRQAHEILKAYGQRMYAAHVAYMNGDSRITSAKSRARARRTRVRKAAVLIAAIVLITGLTAVVCNALGINLFGFRFSFRDGFAVLTNQEDSGKKFYEPNYIVSGFQPDDVLRDENRSIDYLYLDKKSGRHYTVSESTTKDLTLHIDTEDGDLEKVNYGIYEVNVHEYKKTGRCTVYLKKNKTTIIINGDISRKDAFAVIGSFRD
;
A
#
# COMPACT_ATOMS: atom_id res chain seq x y z
N MET A 1 74.72 2.51 -45.54
CA MET A 1 74.02 2.79 -44.25
C MET A 1 73.21 4.10 -44.18
N ARG A 2 73.56 5.19 -44.88
CA ARG A 2 72.79 6.46 -44.82
C ARG A 2 71.38 6.37 -45.45
N MET A 3 71.22 5.68 -46.58
CA MET A 3 69.93 5.54 -47.27
C MET A 3 68.87 4.78 -46.46
N GLN A 4 69.25 3.72 -45.74
CA GLN A 4 68.31 2.95 -44.90
C GLN A 4 67.79 3.77 -43.72
N ARG A 5 68.62 4.65 -43.14
CA ARG A 5 68.18 5.57 -42.08
C ARG A 5 67.19 6.61 -42.61
N GLN A 6 67.46 7.18 -43.78
CA GLN A 6 66.54 8.14 -44.42
C GLN A 6 65.20 7.50 -44.80
N ALA A 7 65.21 6.28 -45.34
CA ALA A 7 63.97 5.56 -45.64
C ALA A 7 63.14 5.27 -44.39
N HIS A 8 63.78 4.90 -43.28
CA HIS A 8 63.09 4.66 -42.01
C HIS A 8 62.48 5.94 -41.42
N GLU A 9 63.17 7.08 -41.51
CA GLU A 9 62.61 8.36 -41.07
C GLU A 9 61.40 8.79 -41.91
N ILE A 10 61.45 8.59 -43.23
CA ILE A 10 60.32 8.88 -44.12
C ILE A 10 59.14 7.99 -43.77
N LEU A 11 59.35 6.69 -43.55
CA LEU A 11 58.28 5.75 -43.17
C LEU A 11 57.67 6.11 -41.82
N LYS A 12 58.51 6.50 -40.85
CA LYS A 12 58.05 6.93 -39.52
C LYS A 12 57.22 8.22 -39.61
N ALA A 13 57.68 9.20 -40.38
CA ALA A 13 56.95 10.45 -40.61
C ALA A 13 55.61 10.20 -41.34
N TYR A 14 55.60 9.29 -42.31
CA TYR A 14 54.38 8.92 -43.02
C TYR A 14 53.38 8.20 -42.12
N GLY A 15 53.84 7.24 -41.31
CA GLY A 15 53.00 6.54 -40.33
C GLY A 15 52.40 7.48 -39.27
N GLN A 16 53.20 8.43 -38.77
CA GLN A 16 52.72 9.45 -37.84
C GLN A 16 51.65 10.36 -38.47
N ARG A 17 51.82 10.76 -39.74
CA ARG A 17 50.83 11.56 -40.47
C ARG A 17 49.55 10.79 -40.75
N MET A 18 49.62 9.52 -41.15
CA MET A 18 48.44 8.68 -41.35
C MET A 18 47.68 8.45 -40.04
N TYR A 19 48.38 8.19 -38.94
CA TYR A 19 47.76 8.05 -37.63
C TYR A 19 47.06 9.34 -37.20
N ALA A 20 47.73 10.49 -37.36
CA ALA A 20 47.14 11.80 -37.05
C ALA A 20 45.90 12.10 -37.90
N ALA A 21 45.92 11.79 -39.20
CA ALA A 21 44.78 11.95 -40.10
C ALA A 21 43.61 11.04 -39.74
N HIS A 22 43.90 9.79 -39.36
CA HIS A 22 42.88 8.84 -38.92
C HIS A 22 42.20 9.27 -37.61
N VAL A 23 43.00 9.73 -36.64
CA VAL A 23 42.50 10.29 -35.38
C VAL A 23 41.68 11.57 -35.63
N ALA A 24 42.13 12.45 -36.53
CA ALA A 24 41.40 13.66 -36.90
C ALA A 24 40.06 13.33 -37.58
N TYR A 25 40.00 12.32 -38.45
CA TYR A 25 38.76 11.86 -39.09
C TYR A 25 37.77 11.27 -38.07
N MET A 26 38.24 10.41 -37.16
CA MET A 26 37.41 9.81 -36.11
C MET A 26 36.89 10.83 -35.09
N ASN A 27 37.63 11.92 -34.85
CA ASN A 27 37.23 13.00 -33.96
C ASN A 27 36.44 14.11 -34.67
N GLY A 28 36.59 14.26 -35.99
CA GLY A 28 35.90 15.25 -36.81
C GLY A 28 34.44 14.89 -37.10
N ASP A 29 34.07 13.62 -36.99
CA ASP A 29 32.67 13.21 -37.11
C ASP A 29 31.91 13.45 -35.80
N SER A 30 31.26 14.61 -35.74
CA SER A 30 30.39 15.06 -34.63
C SER A 30 29.28 14.05 -34.27
N ARG A 31 28.92 13.13 -35.19
CA ARG A 31 27.91 12.09 -34.94
C ARG A 31 28.47 10.95 -34.09
N ILE A 32 29.72 10.57 -34.30
CA ILE A 32 30.37 9.45 -33.57
C ILE A 32 30.76 9.88 -32.15
N THR A 33 31.28 11.11 -32.00
CA THR A 33 31.63 11.69 -30.70
C THR A 33 30.39 11.97 -29.84
N SER A 34 29.30 12.48 -30.43
CA SER A 34 28.04 12.70 -29.72
C SER A 34 27.28 11.41 -29.38
N ALA A 35 27.36 10.36 -30.21
CA ALA A 35 26.80 9.05 -29.89
C ALA A 35 27.54 8.36 -28.72
N LYS A 36 28.88 8.39 -28.73
CA LYS A 36 29.71 7.86 -27.63
C LYS A 36 29.48 8.63 -26.31
N SER A 37 29.33 9.95 -26.37
CA SER A 37 29.06 10.77 -25.17
C SER A 37 27.65 10.54 -24.60
N ARG A 38 26.62 10.43 -25.45
CA ARG A 38 25.24 10.11 -25.04
C ARG A 38 25.11 8.71 -24.45
N ALA A 39 25.76 7.71 -25.03
CA ALA A 39 25.77 6.34 -24.50
C ALA A 39 26.44 6.27 -23.12
N ARG A 40 27.56 6.98 -22.93
CA ARG A 40 28.26 7.08 -21.64
C ARG A 40 27.42 7.81 -20.59
N ALA A 41 26.74 8.90 -20.97
CA ALA A 41 25.84 9.67 -20.10
C ALA A 41 24.55 8.89 -19.70
N ARG A 42 23.98 8.10 -20.62
CA ARG A 42 22.84 7.22 -20.33
C ARG A 42 23.23 6.11 -19.35
N ARG A 43 24.41 5.52 -19.51
CA ARG A 43 24.92 4.46 -18.62
C ARG A 43 25.16 4.97 -17.20
N THR A 44 25.66 6.20 -17.03
CA THR A 44 25.77 6.82 -15.69
C THR A 44 24.42 7.20 -15.10
N ARG A 45 23.45 7.68 -15.88
CA ARG A 45 22.09 7.94 -15.39
C ARG A 45 21.38 6.65 -14.94
N VAL A 46 21.47 5.58 -15.71
CA VAL A 46 20.90 4.27 -15.34
C VAL A 46 21.54 3.70 -14.08
N ARG A 47 22.88 3.82 -13.94
CA ARG A 47 23.56 3.43 -12.70
C ARG A 47 23.12 4.25 -11.49
N LYS A 48 22.99 5.57 -11.64
CA LYS A 48 22.48 6.44 -10.56
C LYS A 48 21.04 6.09 -10.18
N ALA A 49 20.16 5.85 -11.15
CA ALA A 49 18.78 5.42 -10.90
C ALA A 49 18.72 4.04 -10.21
N ALA A 50 19.52 3.08 -10.64
CA ALA A 50 19.59 1.76 -10.01
C ALA A 50 20.07 1.83 -8.55
N VAL A 51 21.08 2.67 -8.27
CA VAL A 51 21.54 2.91 -6.89
C VAL A 51 20.45 3.57 -6.05
N LEU A 52 19.69 4.50 -6.62
CA LEU A 52 18.61 5.19 -5.92
C LEU A 52 17.43 4.25 -5.62
N ILE A 53 17.08 3.37 -6.56
CA ILE A 53 16.07 2.32 -6.35
C ILE A 53 16.55 1.33 -5.28
N ALA A 54 17.80 0.86 -5.36
CA ALA A 54 18.36 -0.03 -4.35
C ALA A 54 18.40 0.61 -2.95
N ALA A 55 18.70 1.91 -2.87
CA ALA A 55 18.65 2.66 -1.62
C ALA A 55 17.22 2.77 -1.07
N ILE A 56 16.22 3.04 -1.93
CA ILE A 56 14.80 3.06 -1.52
C ILE A 56 14.39 1.70 -0.97
N VAL A 57 14.70 0.60 -1.69
CA VAL A 57 14.36 -0.77 -1.26
C VAL A 57 15.03 -1.12 0.07
N LEU A 58 16.29 -0.71 0.26
CA LEU A 58 16.99 -0.88 1.53
C LEU A 58 16.33 -0.10 2.66
N ILE A 59 15.96 1.16 2.41
CA ILE A 59 15.27 2.00 3.40
C ILE A 59 13.92 1.38 3.75
N THR A 60 13.07 1.02 2.78
CA THR A 60 11.77 0.39 3.09
C THR A 60 11.92 -0.96 3.79
N GLY A 61 12.90 -1.77 3.42
CA GLY A 61 13.20 -3.03 4.12
C GLY A 61 13.62 -2.80 5.57
N LEU A 62 14.52 -1.85 5.82
CA LEU A 62 14.94 -1.46 7.16
C LEU A 62 13.78 -0.86 7.97
N THR A 63 12.97 0.00 7.36
CA THR A 63 11.79 0.56 8.01
C THR A 63 10.81 -0.53 8.39
N ALA A 64 10.54 -1.51 7.51
CA ALA A 64 9.66 -2.63 7.82
C ALA A 64 10.18 -3.48 8.99
N VAL A 65 11.49 -3.78 9.02
CA VAL A 65 12.13 -4.55 10.11
C VAL A 65 12.15 -3.75 11.42
N VAL A 66 12.46 -2.45 11.37
CA VAL A 66 12.46 -1.57 12.54
C VAL A 66 11.05 -1.36 13.09
N CYS A 67 10.05 -1.17 12.22
CA CYS A 67 8.64 -1.13 12.59
C CYS A 67 8.21 -2.43 13.29
N ASN A 68 8.58 -3.59 12.74
CA ASN A 68 8.30 -4.88 13.34
C ASN A 68 9.03 -5.08 14.69
N ALA A 69 10.30 -4.65 14.80
CA ALA A 69 11.11 -4.79 16.01
C ALA A 69 10.70 -3.83 17.15
N LEU A 70 10.21 -2.63 16.81
CA LEU A 70 9.70 -1.65 17.78
C LEU A 70 8.23 -1.90 18.16
N GLY A 71 7.61 -2.95 17.62
CA GLY A 71 6.17 -3.20 17.80
C GLY A 71 5.28 -2.12 17.18
N ILE A 72 5.84 -1.26 16.30
CA ILE A 72 5.11 -0.26 15.53
C ILE A 72 4.50 -1.00 14.34
N ASN A 73 3.36 -1.65 14.59
CA ASN A 73 2.53 -2.22 13.54
C ASN A 73 1.90 -1.06 12.75
N LEU A 74 2.24 -0.93 11.46
CA LEU A 74 1.58 0.06 10.60
C LEU A 74 0.06 -0.18 10.48
N PHE A 75 -0.44 -1.34 10.89
CA PHE A 75 -1.80 -1.79 10.70
C PHE A 75 -2.32 -2.49 11.95
N GLY A 76 -3.24 -1.84 12.66
CA GLY A 76 -3.69 -2.19 14.00
C GLY A 76 -4.59 -3.43 14.14
N PHE A 77 -4.53 -4.40 13.21
CA PHE A 77 -5.20 -5.71 13.29
C PHE A 77 -4.27 -6.85 12.91
N ARG A 78 -4.38 -7.98 13.63
CA ARG A 78 -3.76 -9.25 13.25
C ARG A 78 -4.85 -10.25 12.88
N PHE A 79 -4.79 -10.77 11.65
CA PHE A 79 -5.61 -11.88 11.21
C PHE A 79 -4.81 -13.18 11.33
N SER A 80 -5.41 -14.21 11.93
CA SER A 80 -4.91 -15.58 11.86
C SER A 80 -5.98 -16.49 11.28
N PHE A 81 -5.64 -17.17 10.19
CA PHE A 81 -6.53 -18.09 9.51
C PHE A 81 -6.36 -19.48 10.11
N ARG A 82 -7.46 -20.13 10.48
CA ARG A 82 -7.56 -21.53 10.88
C ARG A 82 -8.61 -22.20 10.00
N ASP A 83 -8.64 -23.52 9.97
CA ASP A 83 -9.60 -24.27 9.16
C ASP A 83 -11.04 -23.82 9.48
N GLY A 84 -11.71 -23.21 8.50
CA GLY A 84 -13.09 -22.71 8.57
C GLY A 84 -13.28 -21.30 9.12
N PHE A 85 -12.28 -20.68 9.77
CA PHE A 85 -12.47 -19.36 10.39
C PHE A 85 -11.22 -18.48 10.44
N ALA A 86 -11.42 -17.17 10.33
CA ALA A 86 -10.41 -16.15 10.58
C ALA A 86 -10.59 -15.56 11.98
N VAL A 87 -9.51 -15.47 12.75
CA VAL A 87 -9.47 -14.77 14.03
C VAL A 87 -8.87 -13.39 13.82
N LEU A 88 -9.62 -12.34 14.14
CA LEU A 88 -9.16 -10.96 14.17
C LEU A 88 -8.84 -10.59 15.61
N THR A 89 -7.63 -10.09 15.86
CA THR A 89 -7.21 -9.60 17.18
C THR A 89 -6.76 -8.14 17.08
N ASN A 90 -7.31 -7.27 17.94
CA ASN A 90 -6.78 -5.92 18.14
C ASN A 90 -5.49 -5.99 18.97
N GLN A 91 -4.44 -5.24 18.61
CA GLN A 91 -3.13 -5.31 19.27
C GLN A 91 -2.59 -3.97 19.77
N GLU A 92 -3.33 -2.87 19.66
CA GLU A 92 -2.83 -1.54 20.08
C GLU A 92 -3.70 -0.88 21.13
N ASP A 93 -3.12 0.15 21.78
CA ASP A 93 -3.84 1.14 22.57
C ASP A 93 -5.07 1.64 21.83
N SER A 94 -6.18 1.65 22.53
CA SER A 94 -7.47 2.05 21.99
C SER A 94 -7.65 3.56 21.93
N GLY A 95 -8.47 4.00 20.96
CA GLY A 95 -8.90 5.38 20.80
C GLY A 95 -9.76 5.85 21.97
N LYS A 96 -9.95 7.17 22.08
CA LYS A 96 -10.79 7.83 23.11
C LYS A 96 -12.12 8.38 22.56
N LYS A 97 -12.41 8.16 21.28
CA LYS A 97 -13.57 8.73 20.60
C LYS A 97 -14.40 7.63 19.95
N PHE A 98 -15.71 7.79 20.06
CA PHE A 98 -16.72 7.08 19.29
C PHE A 98 -17.23 8.01 18.17
N TYR A 99 -17.53 7.43 17.02
CA TYR A 99 -17.93 8.07 15.78
C TYR A 99 -19.36 7.64 15.42
N GLU A 100 -20.34 8.45 15.81
CA GLU A 100 -21.69 8.28 15.28
C GLU A 100 -21.70 8.52 13.76
N PRO A 101 -22.20 7.57 12.94
CA PRO A 101 -22.26 7.73 11.51
C PRO A 101 -23.34 8.75 11.12
N ASN A 102 -23.01 9.69 10.23
CA ASN A 102 -23.98 10.69 9.75
C ASN A 102 -24.85 10.18 8.60
N TYR A 103 -24.43 9.09 7.95
CA TYR A 103 -25.19 8.44 6.89
C TYR A 103 -25.91 7.22 7.45
N ILE A 104 -27.22 7.19 7.22
CA ILE A 104 -28.07 6.04 7.52
C ILE A 104 -28.48 5.43 6.18
N VAL A 105 -28.34 4.11 6.06
CA VAL A 105 -28.68 3.40 4.82
C VAL A 105 -30.16 3.59 4.48
N SER A 106 -30.46 3.83 3.21
CA SER A 106 -31.83 4.09 2.75
C SER A 106 -32.79 2.97 3.18
N GLY A 107 -33.89 3.35 3.83
CA GLY A 107 -34.92 2.43 4.33
C GLY A 107 -34.73 1.99 5.78
N PHE A 108 -33.57 2.25 6.38
CA PHE A 108 -33.31 2.00 7.79
C PHE A 108 -33.56 3.26 8.64
N GLN A 109 -33.82 3.06 9.92
CA GLN A 109 -33.95 4.12 10.92
C GLN A 109 -33.15 3.73 12.17
N PRO A 110 -32.66 4.71 12.96
CA PRO A 110 -32.08 4.42 14.27
C PRO A 110 -33.10 3.66 15.13
N ASP A 111 -32.66 2.59 15.76
CA ASP A 111 -33.49 1.75 16.62
C ASP A 111 -33.05 1.86 18.08
N ASP A 112 -31.77 1.58 18.36
CA ASP A 112 -31.22 1.62 19.72
C ASP A 112 -29.73 1.99 19.72
N VAL A 113 -29.22 2.37 20.89
CA VAL A 113 -27.80 2.63 21.15
C VAL A 113 -27.38 1.93 22.43
N LEU A 114 -26.63 0.84 22.31
CA LEU A 114 -26.08 0.11 23.45
C LEU A 114 -24.72 0.69 23.82
N ARG A 115 -24.53 1.05 25.10
CA ARG A 115 -23.26 1.64 25.59
C ARG A 115 -22.73 0.82 26.75
N ASP A 116 -21.49 0.35 26.59
CA ASP A 116 -20.64 -0.06 27.71
C ASP A 116 -19.74 1.13 28.03
N GLU A 117 -19.94 1.75 29.20
CA GLU A 117 -19.59 3.13 29.57
C GLU A 117 -18.19 3.59 29.19
N ASN A 118 -17.23 2.68 28.96
CA ASN A 118 -15.89 3.04 28.48
C ASN A 118 -15.27 2.07 27.45
N ARG A 119 -16.02 1.07 26.94
CA ARG A 119 -15.45 -0.03 26.15
C ARG A 119 -15.99 -0.13 24.74
N SER A 120 -17.30 0.08 24.59
CA SER A 120 -17.94 -0.05 23.29
C SER A 120 -19.26 0.70 23.22
N ILE A 121 -19.61 1.06 22.00
CA ILE A 121 -20.93 1.56 21.65
C ILE A 121 -21.40 0.84 20.40
N ASP A 122 -22.65 0.39 20.42
CA ASP A 122 -23.30 -0.21 19.28
C ASP A 122 -24.47 0.67 18.88
N TYR A 123 -24.45 1.19 17.66
CA TYR A 123 -25.59 1.87 17.04
C TYR A 123 -26.37 0.86 16.20
N LEU A 124 -27.63 0.63 16.55
CA LEU A 124 -28.50 -0.33 15.88
C LEU A 124 -29.46 0.41 14.94
N TYR A 125 -29.60 -0.11 13.73
CA TYR A 125 -30.49 0.44 12.71
C TYR A 125 -31.42 -0.64 12.18
N LEU A 126 -32.71 -0.33 12.08
CA LEU A 126 -33.77 -1.27 11.69
C LEU A 126 -34.59 -0.72 10.51
N ASP A 127 -34.79 -1.54 9.49
CA ASP A 127 -35.83 -1.34 8.50
C ASP A 127 -37.11 -2.01 8.99
N LYS A 128 -38.02 -1.22 9.58
CA LYS A 128 -39.28 -1.71 10.18
C LYS A 128 -40.20 -2.43 9.18
N LYS A 129 -40.04 -2.23 7.87
CA LYS A 129 -40.86 -2.89 6.85
C LYS A 129 -40.37 -4.29 6.54
N SER A 130 -39.05 -4.46 6.44
CA SER A 130 -38.45 -5.75 6.06
C SER A 130 -37.92 -6.56 7.24
N GLY A 131 -37.76 -5.95 8.42
CA GLY A 131 -37.12 -6.55 9.59
C GLY A 131 -35.60 -6.69 9.47
N ARG A 132 -35.01 -6.18 8.38
CA ARG A 132 -33.56 -6.15 8.18
C ARG A 132 -32.92 -5.17 9.15
N HIS A 133 -31.73 -5.50 9.62
CA HIS A 133 -30.98 -4.63 10.52
C HIS A 133 -29.50 -4.57 10.15
N TYR A 134 -28.85 -3.49 10.57
CA TYR A 134 -27.40 -3.43 10.62
C TYR A 134 -26.96 -2.71 11.89
N THR A 135 -25.73 -3.01 12.31
CA THR A 135 -25.09 -2.41 13.47
C THR A 135 -23.80 -1.72 13.07
N VAL A 136 -23.51 -0.61 13.75
CA VAL A 136 -22.20 0.01 13.75
C VAL A 136 -21.67 -0.10 15.17
N SER A 137 -20.74 -1.03 15.34
CA SER A 137 -20.12 -1.35 16.62
C SER A 137 -18.75 -0.69 16.67
N GLU A 138 -18.51 0.08 17.72
CA GLU A 138 -17.23 0.69 17.98
C GLU A 138 -16.66 0.16 19.28
N SER A 139 -15.38 -0.21 19.26
CA SER A 139 -14.69 -0.71 20.43
C SER A 139 -13.37 0.01 20.66
N THR A 140 -13.20 0.43 21.91
CA THR A 140 -11.96 0.93 22.49
C THR A 140 -11.31 -0.15 23.37
N THR A 141 -11.62 -1.43 23.16
CA THR A 141 -10.99 -2.51 23.92
C THR A 141 -9.77 -3.03 23.16
N LYS A 142 -8.64 -3.19 23.87
CA LYS A 142 -7.40 -3.75 23.29
C LYS A 142 -7.52 -5.25 23.01
N ASP A 143 -8.31 -5.96 23.80
CA ASP A 143 -8.41 -7.43 23.76
C ASP A 143 -9.56 -7.94 22.88
N LEU A 144 -10.01 -7.13 21.92
CA LEU A 144 -11.07 -7.55 21.01
C LEU A 144 -10.57 -8.70 20.13
N THR A 145 -11.18 -9.87 20.32
CA THR A 145 -10.99 -11.06 19.49
C THR A 145 -12.29 -11.39 18.80
N LEU A 146 -12.31 -11.38 17.47
CA LEU A 146 -13.47 -11.74 16.66
C LEU A 146 -13.18 -13.02 15.89
N HIS A 147 -14.15 -13.92 15.89
CA HIS A 147 -14.14 -15.11 15.04
C HIS A 147 -15.04 -14.84 13.84
N ILE A 148 -14.45 -14.90 12.65
CA ILE A 148 -15.13 -14.67 11.37
C ILE A 148 -15.22 -16.01 10.68
N ASP A 149 -16.43 -16.50 10.45
CA ASP A 149 -16.67 -17.67 9.62
C ASP A 149 -16.29 -17.34 8.17
N THR A 150 -15.37 -18.11 7.60
CA THR A 150 -14.90 -17.93 6.21
C THR A 150 -15.39 -19.02 5.27
N GLU A 151 -16.23 -19.96 5.74
CA GLU A 151 -16.80 -20.99 4.87
C GLU A 151 -17.92 -20.43 3.96
N ASP A 152 -18.61 -19.38 4.41
CA ASP A 152 -19.75 -18.80 3.71
C ASP A 152 -19.44 -17.53 2.92
N GLY A 153 -18.18 -17.10 2.86
CA GLY A 153 -17.80 -15.83 2.25
C GLY A 153 -16.31 -15.62 2.15
N ASP A 154 -15.90 -14.73 1.26
CA ASP A 154 -14.50 -14.38 1.08
C ASP A 154 -14.17 -13.16 1.94
N LEU A 155 -13.05 -13.23 2.68
CA LEU A 155 -12.50 -12.09 3.40
C LEU A 155 -11.50 -11.37 2.49
N GLU A 156 -11.83 -10.15 2.09
CA GLU A 156 -11.00 -9.30 1.23
C GLU A 156 -10.43 -8.12 2.03
N LYS A 157 -9.17 -7.76 1.76
CA LYS A 157 -8.57 -6.52 2.26
C LYS A 157 -8.55 -5.46 1.16
N VAL A 158 -9.10 -4.29 1.46
CA VAL A 158 -9.35 -3.20 0.50
C VAL A 158 -8.88 -1.88 1.10
N ASN A 159 -8.32 -1.00 0.26
CA ASN A 159 -8.05 0.38 0.66
C ASN A 159 -9.24 1.28 0.29
N TYR A 160 -9.74 2.07 1.24
CA TYR A 160 -10.79 3.05 1.02
C TYR A 160 -10.40 4.41 1.60
N GLY A 161 -10.03 5.35 0.73
CA GLY A 161 -9.46 6.63 1.14
C GLY A 161 -8.14 6.41 1.89
N ILE A 162 -8.10 6.86 3.15
CA ILE A 162 -6.95 6.67 4.06
C ILE A 162 -7.08 5.42 4.94
N TYR A 163 -8.18 4.68 4.84
CA TYR A 163 -8.47 3.54 5.70
C TYR A 163 -8.11 2.23 5.00
N GLU A 164 -7.46 1.33 5.75
CA GLU A 164 -7.42 -0.09 5.41
C GLU A 164 -8.69 -0.74 5.97
N VAL A 165 -9.42 -1.43 5.09
CA VAL A 165 -10.74 -1.98 5.37
C VAL A 165 -10.73 -3.46 5.03
N ASN A 166 -11.14 -4.32 5.98
CA ASN A 166 -11.36 -5.74 5.71
C ASN A 166 -12.86 -5.96 5.53
N VAL A 167 -13.23 -6.58 4.42
CA VAL A 167 -14.61 -6.78 3.99
C VAL A 167 -14.87 -8.27 3.90
N HIS A 168 -15.93 -8.72 4.55
CA HIS A 168 -16.46 -10.07 4.42
C HIS A 168 -17.84 -10.00 3.79
N GLU A 169 -18.00 -10.59 2.62
CA GLU A 169 -19.30 -10.70 1.94
C GLU A 169 -19.80 -12.14 2.00
N TYR A 170 -20.98 -12.33 2.62
CA TYR A 170 -21.60 -13.64 2.76
C TYR A 170 -22.32 -14.04 1.47
N LYS A 171 -21.86 -15.11 0.82
CA LYS A 171 -22.34 -15.57 -0.49
C LYS A 171 -23.81 -15.98 -0.47
N LYS A 172 -24.29 -16.59 0.62
CA LYS A 172 -25.69 -17.07 0.71
C LYS A 172 -26.70 -15.97 1.00
N THR A 173 -26.30 -14.96 1.76
CA THR A 173 -27.24 -13.95 2.29
C THR A 173 -27.07 -12.58 1.64
N GLY A 174 -25.95 -12.33 0.95
CA GLY A 174 -25.60 -11.01 0.43
C GLY A 174 -25.29 -9.99 1.52
N ARG A 175 -25.17 -10.43 2.79
CA ARG A 175 -24.79 -9.59 3.93
C ARG A 175 -23.34 -9.17 3.81
N CYS A 176 -23.03 -7.99 4.32
CA CYS A 176 -21.68 -7.45 4.33
C CYS A 176 -21.26 -7.13 5.77
N THR A 177 -20.08 -7.59 6.14
CA THR A 177 -19.40 -7.18 7.37
C THR A 177 -18.11 -6.49 7.04
N VAL A 178 -17.86 -5.35 7.67
CA VAL A 178 -16.69 -4.53 7.44
C VAL A 178 -15.97 -4.26 8.76
N TYR A 179 -14.65 -4.37 8.73
CA TYR A 179 -13.76 -4.12 9.85
C TYR A 179 -12.74 -3.05 9.47
N LEU A 180 -12.68 -1.96 10.23
CA LEU A 180 -11.68 -0.90 10.04
C LEU A 180 -11.20 -0.32 11.37
N LYS A 181 -10.11 0.44 11.32
CA LYS A 181 -9.60 1.21 12.47
C LYS A 181 -9.56 2.70 12.11
N LYS A 182 -10.16 3.54 12.95
CA LYS A 182 -10.10 5.01 12.84
C LYS A 182 -9.59 5.58 14.17
N ASN A 183 -8.47 6.32 14.15
CA ASN A 183 -7.85 6.94 15.33
C ASN A 183 -7.74 5.98 16.54
N LYS A 184 -7.28 4.75 16.27
CA LYS A 184 -7.14 3.67 17.26
C LYS A 184 -8.44 3.08 17.82
N THR A 185 -9.61 3.53 17.37
CA THR A 185 -10.90 2.89 17.65
C THR A 185 -11.17 1.82 16.58
N THR A 186 -11.54 0.62 17.02
CA THR A 186 -11.99 -0.45 16.13
C THR A 186 -13.44 -0.18 15.77
N ILE A 187 -13.78 -0.20 14.48
CA ILE A 187 -15.14 -0.03 13.99
C ILE A 187 -15.51 -1.27 13.19
N ILE A 188 -16.69 -1.81 13.49
CA ILE A 188 -17.27 -2.98 12.83
C ILE A 188 -18.64 -2.55 12.32
N ILE A 189 -18.89 -2.73 11.03
CA ILE A 189 -20.21 -2.53 10.43
C ILE A 189 -20.70 -3.91 10.03
N ASN A 190 -21.82 -4.36 10.59
CA ASN A 190 -22.33 -5.71 10.38
C ASN A 190 -23.83 -5.66 10.08
N GLY A 191 -24.29 -6.33 9.03
CA GLY A 191 -25.72 -6.57 8.87
C GLY A 191 -26.21 -6.76 7.43
N ASP A 192 -27.52 -6.59 7.28
CA ASP A 192 -28.29 -6.77 6.05
C ASP A 192 -28.14 -5.59 5.07
N ILE A 193 -26.90 -5.16 4.83
CA ILE A 193 -26.57 -4.04 3.94
C ILE A 193 -25.55 -4.45 2.87
N SER A 194 -25.59 -3.75 1.73
CA SER A 194 -24.63 -4.00 0.66
C SER A 194 -23.24 -3.43 1.00
N ARG A 195 -22.19 -3.93 0.35
CA ARG A 195 -20.84 -3.34 0.42
C ARG A 195 -20.84 -1.84 0.10
N LYS A 196 -21.60 -1.43 -0.92
CA LYS A 196 -21.71 -0.02 -1.30
C LYS A 196 -22.26 0.82 -0.15
N ASP A 197 -23.29 0.32 0.53
CA ASP A 197 -23.90 1.01 1.67
C ASP A 197 -22.96 1.05 2.89
N ALA A 198 -22.26 -0.05 3.17
CA ALA A 198 -21.25 -0.10 4.22
C ALA A 198 -20.14 0.95 4.00
N PHE A 199 -19.67 1.10 2.76
CA PHE A 199 -18.65 2.10 2.42
C PHE A 199 -19.18 3.54 2.49
N ALA A 200 -20.47 3.76 2.20
CA ALA A 200 -21.12 5.04 2.41
C ALA A 200 -21.21 5.39 3.91
N VAL A 201 -21.49 4.41 4.78
CA VAL A 201 -21.43 4.60 6.24
C VAL A 201 -20.01 4.98 6.69
N ILE A 202 -18.98 4.29 6.20
CA ILE A 202 -17.56 4.63 6.51
C ILE A 202 -17.24 6.07 6.12
N GLY A 203 -17.68 6.50 4.93
CA GLY A 203 -17.47 7.87 4.45
C GLY A 203 -18.18 8.94 5.27
N SER A 204 -19.09 8.56 6.17
CA SER A 204 -19.91 9.48 6.96
C SER A 204 -19.40 9.76 8.37
N PHE A 205 -18.37 9.05 8.83
CA PHE A 205 -17.77 9.29 10.15
C PHE A 205 -17.10 10.67 10.17
N ARG A 206 -17.63 11.60 10.96
CA ARG A 206 -17.01 12.93 11.20
C ARG A 206 -15.68 12.79 11.95
N ASP A 207 -14.83 13.80 11.83
CA ASP A 207 -13.57 13.96 12.59
C ASP A 207 -13.75 14.79 13.88
#